data_AF-A0A9E5XVP3-F1
#
_entry.id   AF-A0A9E5XVP3-F1
#
_cell.length_a   1.000
_cell.length_b   1.000
_cell.length_c   1.000
_cell.angle_alpha   90.00
_cell.angle_beta   90.00
_cell.angle_gamma   90.00
#
_symmetry.space_group_name_H-M   'P 1'
#
loop_
_entity.id
_entity.type
_entity.pdbx_description
1 polymer ?
#
loop_
_entity_poly.entity_id
_entity_poly.type
_entity_poly.pdbx_seq_one_letter_code
_entity_poly.pdbx_strand_id
1 'polypeptide(L)'
;MKDTGRILVIPDIHGCKKTLSALLKKINLRNEDTLYFLGDYIDRGPDSSGVLDIITNLQKHYENIIPLCGNHEYQILNAEKTFKKKEFYYYVKKINKSDDLLNKKKKIKKKYRKFMESLAYFAETKDYFFVHAGFDFKKDNPFEDVKSMLNIRTFKYDRHKAKG
;
A
#
# COMPACT_ATOMS: atom_id res chain seq x y z
N MET A 1 8.73 17.55 7.64
CA MET A 1 9.33 17.44 6.30
C MET A 1 9.34 18.83 5.69
N LYS A 2 10.33 19.16 4.84
CA LYS A 2 10.34 20.44 4.10
C LYS A 2 9.46 20.25 2.86
N ASP A 3 8.16 20.51 3.00
CA ASP A 3 7.17 20.41 1.92
C ASP A 3 7.37 21.55 0.90
N THR A 4 8.45 21.47 0.12
CA THR A 4 8.86 22.53 -0.81
C THR A 4 8.73 22.12 -2.28
N GLY A 5 8.53 20.83 -2.58
CA GLY A 5 8.25 20.31 -3.92
C GLY A 5 6.83 19.80 -4.09
N ARG A 6 6.54 19.11 -5.22
CA ARG A 6 5.19 18.63 -5.52
C ARG A 6 4.81 17.47 -4.61
N ILE A 7 3.57 17.43 -4.16
CA ILE A 7 2.98 16.25 -3.54
C ILE A 7 2.27 15.44 -4.64
N LEU A 8 2.72 14.21 -4.86
CA LEU A 8 2.17 13.27 -5.81
C LEU A 8 1.54 12.10 -5.07
N VAL A 9 0.40 11.63 -5.56
CA VAL A 9 -0.36 10.56 -4.93
C VAL A 9 -0.76 9.54 -6.00
N ILE A 10 -0.41 8.28 -5.79
CA ILE A 10 -0.79 7.16 -6.67
C ILE A 10 -1.65 6.17 -5.86
N PRO A 11 -2.95 6.04 -6.20
CA PRO A 11 -3.81 5.02 -5.62
C PRO A 11 -3.58 3.66 -6.31
N ASP A 12 -4.43 2.70 -6.01
CA ASP A 12 -4.46 1.30 -6.44
C ASP A 12 -3.69 0.99 -7.74
N ILE A 13 -2.71 0.08 -7.64
CA ILE A 13 -1.88 -0.34 -8.77
C ILE A 13 -2.23 -1.74 -9.23
N HIS A 14 -2.57 -2.64 -8.29
CA HIS A 14 -3.05 -3.99 -8.57
C HIS A 14 -2.21 -4.74 -9.63
N GLY A 15 -0.92 -4.94 -9.36
CA GLY A 15 -0.02 -5.71 -10.24
C GLY A 15 0.22 -5.09 -11.63
N CYS A 16 -0.26 -3.87 -11.91
CA CYS A 16 -0.15 -3.22 -13.21
C CYS A 16 1.21 -2.52 -13.41
N LYS A 17 2.30 -3.28 -13.27
CA LYS A 17 3.69 -2.78 -13.38
C LYS A 17 3.96 -1.92 -14.62
N LYS A 18 3.45 -2.33 -15.79
CA LYS A 18 3.68 -1.59 -17.04
C LYS A 18 3.06 -0.20 -16.99
N THR A 19 1.83 -0.10 -16.49
CA THR A 19 1.12 1.17 -16.29
C THR A 19 1.84 2.04 -15.27
N LEU A 20 2.24 1.47 -14.13
CA LEU A 20 3.03 2.18 -13.12
C LEU A 20 4.34 2.72 -13.71
N SER A 21 5.07 1.90 -14.46
CA SER A 21 6.34 2.30 -15.10
C SER A 21 6.13 3.44 -16.10
N ALA A 22 5.06 3.39 -16.90
CA ALA A 22 4.72 4.46 -17.84
C ALA A 22 4.33 5.75 -17.12
N LEU A 23 3.55 5.66 -16.03
CA LEU A 23 3.17 6.80 -15.21
C LEU A 23 4.40 7.45 -14.57
N LEU A 24 5.29 6.66 -13.95
CA LEU A 24 6.53 7.15 -13.33
C LEU A 24 7.45 7.89 -14.33
N LYS A 25 7.51 7.41 -15.59
CA LYS A 25 8.22 8.13 -16.65
C LYS A 25 7.56 9.48 -16.98
N LYS A 26 6.22 9.53 -17.00
CA LYS A 26 5.47 10.75 -17.34
C LYS A 26 5.55 11.81 -16.23
N ILE A 27 5.48 11.42 -14.96
CA ILE A 27 5.57 12.36 -13.84
C ILE A 27 6.97 12.99 -13.74
N ASN A 28 7.99 12.29 -14.25
CA ASN A 28 9.40 12.65 -14.21
C ASN A 28 9.80 13.12 -12.81
N LEU A 29 9.83 12.16 -11.88
CA LEU A 29 10.00 12.42 -10.45
C LEU A 29 11.31 13.18 -10.18
N ARG A 30 11.23 14.21 -9.34
CA ARG A 30 12.35 15.06 -8.93
C ARG A 30 12.69 14.83 -7.46
N ASN A 31 13.89 15.21 -7.05
CA ASN A 31 14.34 14.99 -5.68
C ASN A 31 13.50 15.74 -4.63
N GLU A 32 12.93 16.88 -5.01
CA GLU A 32 12.04 17.67 -4.16
C GLU A 32 10.60 17.12 -4.08
N ASP A 33 10.20 16.22 -4.98
CA ASP A 33 8.82 15.71 -5.04
C ASP A 33 8.57 14.61 -4.01
N THR A 34 7.52 14.74 -3.20
CA THR A 34 7.09 13.67 -2.30
C THR A 34 6.05 12.79 -2.99
N LEU A 35 6.29 11.49 -3.06
CA LEU A 35 5.37 10.52 -3.67
C LEU A 35 4.76 9.60 -2.62
N TYR A 36 3.44 9.70 -2.46
CA TYR A 36 2.64 8.80 -1.65
C TYR A 36 2.01 7.70 -2.52
N PHE A 37 2.16 6.45 -2.09
CA PHE A 37 1.39 5.34 -2.64
C PHE A 37 0.32 4.92 -1.63
N LEU A 38 -0.95 4.81 -2.04
CA LEU A 38 -2.07 4.58 -1.11
C LEU A 38 -2.41 3.11 -0.88
N GLY A 39 -1.50 2.17 -1.15
CA GLY A 39 -1.73 0.73 -1.01
C GLY A 39 -2.26 0.05 -2.28
N ASP A 40 -2.65 -1.21 -2.15
CA ASP A 40 -3.21 -2.05 -3.21
C ASP A 40 -2.25 -2.18 -4.40
N TYR A 41 -1.03 -2.61 -4.09
CA TYR A 41 0.04 -2.85 -5.03
C TYR A 41 -0.09 -4.19 -5.74
N ILE A 42 -0.63 -5.15 -5.00
CA ILE A 42 -0.80 -6.53 -5.42
C ILE A 42 -2.27 -6.78 -5.79
N ASP A 43 -2.58 -8.02 -6.15
CA ASP A 43 -3.88 -8.47 -6.62
C ASP A 43 -4.25 -8.06 -8.05
N ARG A 44 -5.09 -8.88 -8.68
CA ARG A 44 -5.75 -8.73 -9.99
C ARG A 44 -4.83 -8.72 -11.21
N GLY A 45 -3.83 -7.85 -11.23
CA GLY A 45 -2.94 -7.67 -12.37
C GLY A 45 -1.84 -8.73 -12.49
N PRO A 46 -1.04 -8.67 -13.57
CA PRO A 46 -0.17 -9.77 -13.95
C PRO A 46 1.22 -9.79 -13.29
N ASP A 47 1.66 -8.70 -12.63
CA ASP A 47 3.04 -8.58 -12.13
C ASP A 47 3.11 -7.83 -10.78
N SER A 48 2.53 -8.43 -9.74
CA SER A 48 2.55 -7.91 -8.36
C SER A 48 3.97 -7.76 -7.82
N SER A 49 4.83 -8.76 -8.06
CA SER A 49 6.21 -8.76 -7.61
C SER A 49 7.03 -7.63 -8.22
N GLY A 50 6.83 -7.33 -9.51
CA GLY A 50 7.48 -6.22 -10.19
C GLY A 50 6.98 -4.84 -9.76
N VAL A 51 5.71 -4.70 -9.34
CA VAL A 51 5.23 -3.47 -8.69
C VAL A 51 5.96 -3.23 -7.37
N LEU A 52 6.04 -4.25 -6.50
CA LEU A 52 6.74 -4.13 -5.22
C LEU A 52 8.24 -3.83 -5.41
N ASP A 53 8.86 -4.45 -6.41
CA ASP A 53 10.27 -4.19 -6.74
C ASP A 53 10.49 -2.75 -7.24
N ILE A 54 9.56 -2.17 -8.01
CA ILE A 54 9.62 -0.76 -8.42
C ILE A 54 9.56 0.15 -7.19
N ILE A 55 8.56 -0.01 -6.32
CA ILE A 55 8.37 0.86 -5.15
C ILE A 55 9.57 0.76 -4.21
N THR A 56 10.03 -0.46 -3.93
CA THR A 56 11.22 -0.68 -3.08
C THR A 56 12.47 -0.06 -3.69
N ASN A 57 12.63 -0.09 -5.02
CA ASN A 57 13.77 0.56 -5.66
C ASN A 57 13.65 2.10 -5.62
N LEU A 58 12.46 2.67 -5.78
CA LEU A 58 12.25 4.11 -5.59
C LEU A 58 12.68 4.54 -4.18
N GLN A 59 12.29 3.81 -3.14
CA GLN A 59 12.70 4.10 -1.75
C GLN A 59 14.22 4.03 -1.51
N LYS A 60 14.98 3.34 -2.35
CA LYS A 60 16.45 3.33 -2.27
C LYS A 60 17.10 4.55 -2.91
N HIS A 61 16.41 5.16 -3.87
CA HIS A 61 16.93 6.30 -4.63
C HIS A 61 16.42 7.65 -4.13
N TYR A 62 15.27 7.65 -3.44
CA TYR A 62 14.57 8.84 -2.98
C TYR A 62 14.14 8.64 -1.53
N GLU A 63 14.37 9.66 -0.69
CA GLU A 63 14.00 9.62 0.74
C GLU A 63 12.51 9.90 0.97
N ASN A 64 11.83 10.48 -0.02
CA ASN A 64 10.47 11.00 0.02
C ASN A 64 9.45 10.12 -0.74
N ILE A 65 9.65 8.80 -0.68
CA ILE A 65 8.72 7.79 -1.18
C ILE A 65 8.02 7.11 -0.02
N ILE A 66 6.72 7.35 0.12
CA ILE A 66 5.92 6.91 1.27
C ILE A 66 4.84 5.93 0.78
N PRO A 67 5.11 4.61 0.82
CA PRO A 67 4.10 3.60 0.56
C PRO A 67 3.28 3.31 1.81
N LEU A 68 1.96 3.32 1.65
CA LEU A 68 0.99 2.95 2.68
C LEU A 68 0.47 1.52 2.47
N CYS A 69 -0.15 0.97 3.50
CA CYS A 69 -0.75 -0.35 3.48
C CYS A 69 -2.13 -0.28 2.84
N GLY A 70 -2.36 -1.09 1.80
CA GLY A 70 -3.69 -1.36 1.26
C GLY A 70 -4.33 -2.56 1.93
N ASN A 71 -5.61 -2.80 1.63
CA ASN A 71 -6.29 -3.93 2.21
C ASN A 71 -5.78 -5.25 1.63
N HIS A 72 -5.28 -5.27 0.39
CA HIS A 72 -4.74 -6.47 -0.23
C HIS A 72 -3.41 -6.91 0.41
N GLU A 73 -2.50 -5.98 0.73
CA GLU A 73 -1.27 -6.29 1.48
C GLU A 73 -1.58 -6.82 2.89
N TYR A 74 -2.53 -6.20 3.58
CA TYR A 74 -2.98 -6.67 4.89
C TYR A 74 -3.59 -8.08 4.83
N GLN A 75 -4.47 -8.32 3.87
CA GLN A 75 -5.19 -9.60 3.73
C GLN A 75 -4.25 -10.75 3.38
N ILE A 76 -3.29 -10.58 2.47
CA ILE A 76 -2.37 -11.67 2.11
C ILE A 76 -1.46 -12.06 3.29
N LEU A 77 -1.00 -11.09 4.09
CA LEU A 77 -0.21 -11.35 5.29
C LEU A 77 -1.03 -12.08 6.36
N ASN A 78 -2.29 -11.68 6.55
CA ASN A 78 -3.18 -12.34 7.50
C ASN A 78 -3.55 -13.77 7.04
N ALA A 79 -3.82 -13.97 5.75
CA ALA A 79 -4.07 -15.28 5.17
C ALA A 79 -2.87 -16.22 5.35
N GLU A 80 -1.64 -15.73 5.21
CA GLU A 80 -0.44 -16.54 5.45
C GLU A 80 -0.32 -17.04 6.90
N LYS A 81 -0.84 -16.27 7.87
CA LYS A 81 -0.83 -16.62 9.30
C LYS A 81 -1.97 -17.57 9.69
N THR A 82 -3.13 -17.41 9.06
CA THR A 82 -4.39 -18.05 9.48
C THR A 82 -4.74 -19.29 8.67
N PHE A 83 -4.41 -19.33 7.38
CA PHE A 83 -4.79 -20.42 6.49
C PHE A 83 -3.80 -21.57 6.57
N LYS A 84 -4.29 -22.80 6.34
CA LYS A 84 -3.39 -23.94 6.10
C LYS A 84 -2.64 -23.71 4.79
N LYS A 85 -1.43 -24.28 4.67
CA LYS A 85 -0.54 -24.09 3.49
C LYS A 85 -1.24 -24.28 2.14
N LYS A 86 -2.12 -25.28 2.01
CA LYS A 86 -2.86 -25.55 0.76
C LYS A 86 -3.89 -24.46 0.45
N GLU A 87 -4.62 -24.01 1.47
CA GLU A 87 -5.62 -22.94 1.38
C GLU A 87 -4.95 -21.60 1.06
N PHE A 88 -3.86 -21.27 1.76
CA PHE A 88 -3.07 -20.07 1.47
C PHE A 88 -2.59 -20.03 0.02
N TYR A 89 -2.00 -21.13 -0.46
CA TYR A 89 -1.55 -21.21 -1.84
C TYR A 89 -2.70 -21.07 -2.85
N TYR A 90 -3.86 -21.67 -2.56
CA TYR A 90 -5.05 -21.52 -3.39
C TYR A 90 -5.53 -20.06 -3.43
N TYR A 91 -5.65 -19.42 -2.27
CA TYR A 91 -6.01 -18.01 -2.14
C TYR A 91 -5.09 -17.12 -2.97
N VAL A 92 -3.77 -17.23 -2.78
CA VAL A 92 -2.80 -16.39 -3.51
C VAL A 92 -2.85 -16.62 -5.02
N LYS A 93 -3.01 -17.87 -5.47
CA LYS A 93 -2.98 -18.20 -6.90
C LYS A 93 -4.29 -17.90 -7.64
N LYS A 94 -5.44 -18.06 -6.97
CA LYS A 94 -6.76 -18.02 -7.63
C LYS A 94 -7.58 -16.79 -7.28
N ILE A 95 -7.44 -16.29 -6.06
CA ILE A 95 -8.24 -15.17 -5.55
C ILE A 95 -7.43 -13.89 -5.66
N ASN A 96 -6.29 -13.84 -4.97
CA ASN A 96 -5.42 -12.68 -4.91
C ASN A 96 -4.44 -12.57 -6.11
N LYS A 97 -4.41 -13.56 -7.01
CA LYS A 97 -3.61 -13.58 -8.26
C LYS A 97 -2.16 -13.04 -8.16
N SER A 98 -1.48 -13.30 -7.04
CA SER A 98 -0.13 -12.77 -6.77
C SER A 98 0.85 -13.90 -6.44
N ASP A 99 0.78 -15.00 -7.18
CA ASP A 99 1.63 -16.18 -6.95
C ASP A 99 3.11 -15.95 -7.31
N ASP A 100 3.41 -14.90 -8.09
CA ASP A 100 4.76 -14.41 -8.37
C ASP A 100 5.50 -13.88 -7.11
N LEU A 101 4.76 -13.59 -6.03
CA LEU A 101 5.31 -13.28 -4.70
C LEU A 101 5.84 -14.50 -3.95
N LEU A 102 5.47 -15.71 -4.36
CA LEU A 102 5.77 -16.95 -3.63
C LEU A 102 7.12 -17.55 -4.02
N ASN A 103 7.78 -18.20 -3.06
CA ASN A 103 8.94 -19.05 -3.31
C ASN A 103 8.52 -20.49 -3.67
N LYS A 104 9.49 -21.35 -4.00
CA LYS A 104 9.26 -22.78 -4.31
C LYS A 104 8.53 -23.55 -3.19
N LYS A 105 8.62 -23.08 -1.94
CA LYS A 105 7.92 -23.67 -0.78
C LYS A 105 6.50 -23.13 -0.58
N LYS A 106 5.98 -22.31 -1.51
CA LYS A 106 4.65 -21.66 -1.48
C LYS A 106 4.47 -20.71 -0.29
N LYS A 107 5.56 -20.07 0.15
CA LYS A 107 5.55 -18.99 1.15
C LYS A 107 5.89 -17.67 0.47
N ILE A 108 5.40 -16.56 1.01
CA ILE A 108 5.78 -15.22 0.52
C ILE A 108 7.31 -15.09 0.62
N LYS A 109 7.96 -14.60 -0.45
CA LYS A 109 9.42 -14.36 -0.43
C LYS A 109 9.73 -13.32 0.65
N LYS A 110 10.79 -13.55 1.43
CA LYS A 110 11.17 -12.74 2.60
C LYS A 110 11.22 -11.24 2.30
N LYS A 111 11.72 -10.85 1.12
CA LYS A 111 11.80 -9.43 0.72
C LYS A 111 10.43 -8.76 0.62
N TYR A 112 9.46 -9.42 -0.01
CA TYR A 112 8.10 -8.87 -0.18
C TYR A 112 7.33 -8.88 1.13
N ARG A 113 7.50 -9.93 1.95
CA ARG A 113 6.92 -9.95 3.29
C ARG A 113 7.42 -8.78 4.13
N LYS A 114 8.74 -8.59 4.21
CA LYS A 114 9.34 -7.47 4.96
C LYS A 114 8.84 -6.12 4.50
N PHE A 115 8.74 -5.92 3.17
CA PHE A 115 8.19 -4.70 2.61
C PHE A 115 6.74 -4.47 3.09
N MET A 116 5.85 -5.45 2.90
CA MET A 116 4.44 -5.32 3.31
C MET A 116 4.27 -5.14 4.82
N GLU A 117 5.09 -5.81 5.64
CA GLU A 117 5.10 -5.66 7.11
C GLU A 117 5.59 -4.28 7.57
N SER A 118 6.31 -3.53 6.72
CA SER A 118 6.83 -2.20 7.05
C SER A 118 5.90 -1.05 6.67
N LEU A 119 4.78 -1.33 6.00
CA LEU A 119 3.87 -0.30 5.50
C LEU A 119 3.10 0.37 6.64
N ALA A 120 3.12 1.70 6.67
CA ALA A 120 2.25 2.49 7.55
C ALA A 120 0.80 2.46 7.04
N TYR A 121 -0.18 2.61 7.93
CA TYR A 121 -1.59 2.61 7.54
C TYR A 121 -2.08 3.99 7.05
N PHE A 122 -1.43 5.05 7.48
CA PHE A 122 -1.69 6.40 7.02
C PHE A 122 -0.41 7.25 7.12
N ALA A 123 -0.42 8.40 6.46
CA ALA A 123 0.58 9.45 6.65
C ALA A 123 -0.13 10.79 6.87
N GLU A 124 0.49 11.65 7.66
CA GLU A 124 0.03 13.00 7.96
C GLU A 124 1.06 14.02 7.51
N THR A 125 0.56 15.13 6.97
CA THR A 125 1.32 16.35 6.67
C THR A 125 0.59 17.52 7.32
N LYS A 126 1.14 18.73 7.17
CA LYS A 126 0.48 19.94 7.70
C LYS A 126 -0.96 20.10 7.17
N ASP A 127 -1.18 19.77 5.91
CA ASP A 127 -2.42 20.11 5.20
C ASP A 127 -3.25 18.89 4.78
N TYR A 128 -2.67 17.67 4.82
CA TYR A 128 -3.29 16.45 4.30
C TYR A 128 -3.06 15.23 5.18
N PHE A 129 -4.08 14.36 5.22
CA PHE A 129 -3.95 12.97 5.61
C PHE A 129 -4.05 12.07 4.37
N PHE A 130 -3.16 11.09 4.28
CA PHE A 130 -3.15 10.06 3.25
C PHE A 130 -3.47 8.71 3.89
N VAL A 131 -4.46 8.00 3.36
CA VAL A 131 -4.92 6.70 3.85
C VAL A 131 -5.51 5.92 2.67
N HIS A 132 -5.50 4.58 2.73
CA HIS A 132 -6.01 3.75 1.65
C HIS A 132 -7.51 3.95 1.39
N ALA A 133 -8.35 3.87 2.44
CA ALA A 133 -9.80 3.99 2.31
C ALA A 133 -10.37 5.25 2.97
N GLY A 134 -10.10 5.44 4.27
CA GLY A 134 -10.64 6.58 5.02
C GLY A 134 -10.66 6.37 6.52
N PHE A 135 -11.13 7.36 7.26
CA PHE A 135 -11.20 7.32 8.73
C PHE A 135 -12.64 7.21 9.22
N ASP A 136 -12.90 6.36 10.22
CA ASP A 136 -14.20 6.33 10.90
C ASP A 136 -14.24 7.33 12.07
N PHE A 137 -14.67 8.55 11.78
CA PHE A 137 -14.80 9.61 12.79
C PHE A 137 -15.91 9.36 13.84
N LYS A 138 -16.66 8.26 13.75
CA LYS A 138 -17.52 7.82 14.86
C LYS A 138 -16.72 7.24 16.02
N LYS A 139 -15.51 6.74 15.76
CA LYS A 139 -14.60 6.23 16.79
C LYS A 139 -14.03 7.35 17.64
N ASP A 140 -13.58 7.01 18.85
CA ASP A 140 -12.91 7.96 19.74
C ASP A 140 -11.57 8.38 19.16
N ASN A 141 -10.75 7.40 18.76
CA ASN A 141 -9.54 7.64 17.98
C ASN A 141 -9.66 7.00 16.58
N PRO A 142 -9.96 7.78 15.52
CA PRO A 142 -10.08 7.26 14.16
C PRO A 142 -8.76 6.71 13.59
N PHE A 143 -7.61 7.15 14.10
CA PHE A 143 -6.27 6.78 13.60
C PHE A 143 -5.78 5.41 14.08
N GLU A 144 -6.48 4.80 15.04
CA GLU A 144 -6.20 3.44 15.52
C GLU A 144 -7.06 2.37 14.85
N ASP A 145 -8.13 2.77 14.14
CA ASP A 145 -9.05 1.83 13.48
C ASP A 145 -8.53 1.37 12.11
N VAL A 146 -7.54 0.47 12.14
CA VAL A 146 -6.94 -0.15 10.95
C VAL A 146 -7.98 -0.76 10.02
N LYS A 147 -9.06 -1.35 10.57
CA LYS A 147 -10.11 -1.95 9.75
C LYS A 147 -10.79 -0.90 8.87
N SER A 148 -11.10 0.26 9.44
CA SER A 148 -11.70 1.38 8.71
C SER A 148 -10.71 2.00 7.73
N MET A 149 -9.46 2.25 8.15
CA MET A 149 -8.39 2.77 7.28
C MET A 149 -8.21 1.96 5.99
N LEU A 150 -8.45 0.65 6.06
CA LEU A 150 -8.30 -0.26 4.93
C LEU A 150 -9.60 -0.53 4.14
N ASN A 151 -10.79 -0.31 4.70
CA ASN A 151 -12.02 -0.85 4.07
C ASN A 151 -13.24 0.06 4.07
N ILE A 152 -13.22 1.18 4.79
CA ILE A 152 -14.40 2.05 4.86
C ILE A 152 -14.77 2.57 3.47
N ARG A 153 -16.07 2.60 3.16
CA ARG A 153 -16.59 3.06 1.85
C ARG A 153 -17.29 4.40 1.93
N THR A 154 -17.76 4.76 3.13
CA THR A 154 -18.43 6.03 3.40
C THR A 154 -18.04 6.50 4.79
N PHE A 155 -17.69 7.77 4.91
CA PHE A 155 -17.42 8.40 6.20
C PHE A 155 -17.84 9.87 6.15
N LYS A 156 -18.08 10.43 7.33
CA LYS A 156 -18.34 11.86 7.49
C LYS A 156 -17.17 12.46 8.24
N TYR A 157 -16.51 13.44 7.62
CA TYR A 157 -15.38 14.13 8.22
C TYR A 157 -15.81 14.88 9.49
N ASP A 158 -14.99 14.77 10.54
CA ASP A 158 -15.12 15.56 11.77
C ASP A 158 -13.79 16.24 12.10
N ARG A 159 -13.75 17.56 11.93
CA ARG A 159 -12.55 18.38 12.18
C ARG A 159 -12.08 18.34 13.64
N HIS A 160 -12.96 18.04 14.60
CA HIS A 160 -12.61 18.02 16.02
C HIS A 160 -11.83 16.75 16.38
N LYS A 161 -12.01 15.68 15.60
CA LYS A 161 -11.31 14.40 15.73
C LYS A 161 -10.18 14.21 14.72
N ALA A 162 -10.02 15.14 13.78
CA ALA A 162 -8.96 15.14 12.76
C ALA A 162 -7.72 15.93 13.19
N LYS A 163 -7.45 16.00 14.50
CA LYS A 163 -6.24 16.60 15.07
C LYS A 163 -5.52 15.50 15.86
N GLY A 164 -4.38 15.06 15.34
CA GLY A 164 -3.39 14.29 16.10
C GLY A 164 -2.66 15.19 17.10
#